data_AF-A0A1H0W2V0-F1
#
_entry.id   AF-A0A1H0W2V0-F1
#
_cell.length_a   1.000
_cell.length_b   1.000
_cell.length_c   1.000
_cell.angle_alpha   90.00
_cell.angle_beta   90.00
_cell.angle_gamma   90.00
#
_symmetry.space_group_name_H-M   'P 1'
#
loop_
_entity.id
_entity.type
_entity.pdbx_description
1 polymer ?
#
loop_
_entity_poly.entity_id
_entity_poly.type
_entity_poly.pdbx_seq_one_letter_code
_entity_poly.pdbx_strand_id
1 'polypeptide(L)'
;MTLPSRRSQLLIGILATLALTALSIAAVAVLALPRPGLGFANDAGCPVPGLAGTVVTVAATDMGGPMMGGPGRRGGMRLTADRATVPHGYVTFLVTNAGRYTHEMVILPLPGTQLAGTRPVGGDGRIDEAGSLGEASSTCAEGAGQGILPHSSGWVTVDLPPGRYELVCNFAGHYAAGMYTQLTVS
;
A
#
# COMPACT_ATOMS: atom_id res chain seq x y z
N MET A 1 -31.73 54.85 22.36
CA MET A 1 -31.40 53.71 21.47
C MET A 1 -32.54 53.56 20.47
N THR A 2 -32.38 54.05 19.26
CA THR A 2 -33.41 53.93 18.20
C THR A 2 -33.29 52.55 17.56
N LEU A 3 -34.34 51.72 17.67
CA LEU A 3 -34.36 50.41 17.02
C LEU A 3 -34.26 50.59 15.49
N PRO A 4 -33.42 49.79 14.80
CA PRO A 4 -33.31 49.83 13.35
C PRO A 4 -34.65 49.45 12.71
N SER A 5 -35.03 50.16 11.65
CA SER A 5 -36.28 49.90 10.95
C SER A 5 -36.30 48.48 10.37
N ARG A 6 -37.50 47.91 10.19
CA ARG A 6 -37.70 46.57 9.63
C ARG A 6 -36.99 46.37 8.27
N ARG A 7 -36.86 47.45 7.49
CA ARG A 7 -36.11 47.49 6.22
C ARG A 7 -34.60 47.38 6.44
N SER A 8 -34.06 48.06 7.45
CA SER A 8 -32.65 47.96 7.83
C SER A 8 -32.29 46.56 8.32
N GLN A 9 -33.18 45.90 9.06
CA GLN A 9 -32.95 44.52 9.52
C GLN A 9 -32.94 43.51 8.37
N LEU A 10 -33.83 43.67 7.38
CA LEU A 10 -33.86 42.83 6.18
C LEU A 10 -32.60 43.01 5.32
N LEU A 11 -32.13 44.24 5.14
CA LEU A 11 -30.90 44.52 4.38
C LEU A 11 -29.66 43.92 5.04
N ILE A 12 -29.55 44.01 6.37
CA ILE A 12 -28.45 43.39 7.13
C ILE A 12 -28.49 41.87 6.98
N GLY A 13 -29.68 41.26 7.04
CA GLY A 13 -29.85 39.81 6.85
C GLY A 13 -29.39 39.34 5.47
N ILE A 14 -29.77 40.05 4.39
CA ILE A 14 -29.38 39.71 3.02
C ILE A 14 -27.87 39.88 2.81
N LEU A 15 -27.27 40.95 3.35
CA LEU A 15 -25.82 41.15 3.23
C LEU A 15 -25.03 40.08 4.00
N ALA A 16 -25.50 39.67 5.17
CA ALA A 16 -24.86 38.61 5.94
C ALA A 16 -24.90 37.26 5.21
N THR A 17 -26.03 36.88 4.61
CA THR A 17 -26.15 35.62 3.86
C THR A 17 -25.30 35.62 2.59
N LEU A 18 -25.24 36.74 1.86
CA LEU A 18 -24.36 36.88 0.69
C LEU A 18 -22.88 36.79 1.07
N ALA A 19 -22.47 37.38 2.19
CA ALA A 19 -21.09 37.29 2.67
C ALA A 19 -20.71 35.86 3.09
N LEU A 20 -21.59 35.18 3.83
CA LEU A 20 -21.38 33.79 4.27
C LEU A 20 -21.28 32.82 3.08
N THR A 21 -22.18 32.96 2.09
CA THR A 21 -22.15 32.11 0.89
C THR A 21 -20.90 32.33 0.03
N ALA A 22 -20.47 33.58 -0.15
CA ALA A 22 -19.23 33.88 -0.86
C ALA A 22 -17.98 33.28 -0.16
N LEU A 23 -17.95 33.33 1.18
CA LEU A 23 -16.86 32.76 1.98
C LEU A 23 -16.81 31.22 1.87
N SER A 24 -17.96 30.55 1.86
CA SER A 24 -18.04 29.09 1.68
C SER A 24 -17.58 28.65 0.30
N ILE A 25 -17.94 29.38 -0.77
CA ILE A 25 -17.52 29.05 -2.14
C ILE A 25 -16.01 29.20 -2.31
N ALA A 26 -15.41 30.24 -1.71
CA ALA A 26 -13.96 30.45 -1.75
C ALA A 26 -13.18 29.31 -1.04
N ALA A 27 -13.67 28.83 0.11
CA ALA A 27 -13.03 27.73 0.84
C ALA A 27 -13.00 26.41 0.03
N VAL A 28 -14.07 26.10 -0.69
CA VAL A 28 -14.14 24.91 -1.56
C VAL A 28 -13.20 25.05 -2.77
N ALA A 29 -13.09 26.24 -3.34
CA ALA A 29 -12.20 26.49 -4.48
C ALA A 29 -10.70 26.34 -4.11
N VAL A 30 -10.30 26.71 -2.90
CA VAL A 30 -8.92 26.53 -2.41
C VAL A 30 -8.58 25.05 -2.18
N LEU A 31 -9.55 24.22 -1.80
CA LEU A 31 -9.38 22.78 -1.62
C LEU A 31 -9.37 22.00 -2.95
N ALA A 32 -9.91 22.58 -4.03
CA ALA A 32 -9.98 21.97 -5.36
C ALA A 32 -8.79 22.33 -6.28
N LEU A 33 -7.80 23.07 -5.77
CA LEU A 33 -6.59 23.38 -6.54
C LEU A 33 -5.75 22.11 -6.75
N PRO A 34 -5.44 21.74 -8.01
CA PRO A 34 -4.61 20.58 -8.30
C PRO A 34 -3.17 20.81 -7.81
N ARG A 35 -2.71 19.95 -6.88
CA ARG A 35 -1.31 19.93 -6.44
C ARG A 35 -0.45 19.26 -7.51
N PRO A 36 0.63 19.90 -8.00
CA PRO A 36 1.50 19.29 -9.00
C PRO A 36 2.42 18.26 -8.31
N GLY A 37 2.15 16.98 -8.56
CA GLY A 37 2.94 15.84 -8.08
C GLY A 37 2.37 14.55 -8.64
N LEU A 38 2.65 14.28 -9.92
CA LEU A 38 2.16 13.09 -10.63
C LEU A 38 2.96 11.84 -10.25
N GLY A 39 2.60 11.25 -9.12
CA GLY A 39 2.67 9.81 -8.88
C GLY A 39 1.33 9.18 -9.24
N PHE A 40 1.34 7.91 -9.66
CA PHE A 40 0.16 7.16 -10.08
C PHE A 40 -1.05 7.35 -9.15
N ALA A 41 -2.23 7.57 -9.76
CA ALA A 41 -3.49 7.75 -9.06
C ALA A 41 -3.83 6.51 -8.22
N ASN A 42 -3.91 6.69 -6.91
CA ASN A 42 -4.47 5.72 -5.97
C ASN A 42 -5.99 5.90 -5.92
N ASP A 43 -6.72 5.16 -6.76
CA ASP A 43 -8.18 5.07 -6.62
C ASP A 43 -8.51 4.15 -5.43
N ALA A 44 -8.66 4.81 -4.27
CA ALA A 44 -9.30 4.45 -3.01
C ALA A 44 -9.15 3.02 -2.43
N GLY A 45 -8.41 2.93 -1.31
CA GLY A 45 -8.52 1.84 -0.34
C GLY A 45 -8.10 2.24 1.08
N CYS A 46 -6.94 2.87 1.24
CA CYS A 46 -6.42 3.29 2.55
C CYS A 46 -5.71 4.66 2.49
N PRO A 47 -5.82 5.51 3.51
CA PRO A 47 -4.92 6.65 3.67
C PRO A 47 -3.55 6.14 4.13
N VAL A 48 -2.61 6.00 3.20
CA VAL A 48 -1.21 5.67 3.52
C VAL A 48 -0.53 6.93 4.07
N PRO A 49 0.11 6.89 5.25
CA PRO A 49 0.83 8.02 5.79
C PRO A 49 2.01 8.40 4.89
N GLY A 50 2.54 9.62 5.02
CA GLY A 50 3.78 10.00 4.33
C GLY A 50 4.96 9.18 4.83
N LEU A 51 5.28 8.10 4.12
CA LEU A 51 6.40 7.21 4.46
C LEU A 51 7.72 7.91 4.13
N ALA A 52 8.64 7.98 5.08
CA ALA A 52 9.94 8.62 4.94
C ALA A 52 11.05 7.58 4.68
N GLY A 53 12.17 8.04 4.09
CA GLY A 53 13.34 7.19 3.86
C GLY A 53 13.20 6.27 2.64
N THR A 54 13.79 5.07 2.74
CA THR A 54 13.78 4.08 1.66
C THR A 54 12.46 3.33 1.66
N VAL A 55 11.60 3.58 0.68
CA VAL A 55 10.28 2.94 0.56
C VAL A 55 10.23 2.02 -0.65
N VAL A 56 10.06 0.71 -0.43
CA VAL A 56 9.81 -0.32 -1.46
C VAL A 56 8.32 -0.51 -1.66
N THR A 57 7.84 -0.23 -2.87
CA THR A 57 6.44 -0.51 -3.22
C THR A 57 6.32 -1.94 -3.70
N VAL A 58 5.43 -2.71 -3.09
CA VAL A 58 5.18 -4.11 -3.42
C VAL A 58 3.73 -4.27 -3.86
N ALA A 59 3.50 -4.85 -5.04
CA ALA A 59 2.17 -5.20 -5.52
C ALA A 59 1.91 -6.70 -5.36
N ALA A 60 0.80 -7.04 -4.70
CA ALA A 60 0.24 -8.38 -4.66
C ALA A 60 -0.88 -8.50 -5.71
N THR A 61 -0.79 -9.49 -6.60
CA THR A 61 -1.75 -9.66 -7.70
C THR A 61 -2.16 -11.11 -7.84
N ASP A 62 -3.43 -11.32 -8.17
CA ASP A 62 -3.93 -12.63 -8.57
C ASP A 62 -3.82 -12.79 -10.09
N MET A 63 -3.52 -14.01 -10.54
CA MET A 63 -3.61 -14.45 -11.94
C MET A 63 -3.22 -13.40 -12.99
N GLY A 64 -1.94 -13.34 -13.37
CA GLY A 64 -1.51 -12.58 -14.56
C GLY A 64 -1.73 -11.07 -14.42
N GLY A 65 -0.66 -10.34 -14.13
CA GLY A 65 -0.62 -8.89 -14.37
C GLY A 65 -1.05 -8.51 -15.81
N PRO A 66 -1.18 -7.21 -16.12
CA PRO A 66 -1.75 -6.73 -17.38
C PRO A 66 -1.29 -7.56 -18.58
N MET A 67 -2.26 -8.09 -19.33
CA MET A 67 -2.15 -9.21 -20.28
C MET A 67 -1.19 -8.98 -21.45
N MET A 68 0.12 -8.93 -21.18
CA MET A 68 1.18 -8.79 -22.17
C MET A 68 2.07 -10.05 -22.19
N GLY A 69 1.49 -11.23 -22.41
CA GLY A 69 2.32 -12.45 -22.45
C GLY A 69 1.61 -13.76 -22.78
N GLY A 70 1.33 -13.97 -24.07
CA GLY A 70 1.36 -15.26 -24.79
C GLY A 70 0.47 -16.44 -24.32
N PRO A 71 -0.04 -17.27 -25.25
CA PRO A 71 -0.83 -18.44 -24.91
C PRO A 71 0.08 -19.54 -24.34
N GLY A 72 0.04 -19.76 -23.03
CA GLY A 72 0.75 -20.89 -22.40
C GLY A 72 1.18 -20.69 -20.95
N ARG A 73 1.19 -19.46 -20.44
CA ARG A 73 1.38 -19.20 -19.00
C ARG A 73 0.03 -18.98 -18.36
N ARG A 74 -0.56 -20.03 -17.78
CA ARG A 74 -1.63 -19.86 -16.78
C ARG A 74 -0.99 -19.03 -15.64
N GLY A 75 -1.27 -17.73 -15.62
CA GLY A 75 -0.60 -16.79 -14.73
C GLY A 75 -0.86 -17.17 -13.27
N GLY A 76 0.20 -17.43 -12.50
CA GLY A 76 0.08 -17.65 -11.06
C GLY A 76 -0.22 -16.35 -10.30
N MET A 77 -0.32 -16.46 -8.98
CA MET A 77 -0.28 -15.29 -8.09
C MET A 77 1.13 -14.71 -8.08
N ARG A 78 1.29 -13.43 -7.72
CA ARG A 78 2.61 -12.77 -7.72
C ARG A 78 2.75 -11.71 -6.62
N LEU A 79 3.95 -11.63 -6.05
CA LEU A 79 4.47 -10.43 -5.39
C LEU A 79 5.47 -9.73 -6.33
N THR A 80 5.33 -8.42 -6.48
CA THR A 80 6.21 -7.61 -7.33
C THR A 80 6.73 -6.42 -6.56
N ALA A 81 8.02 -6.39 -6.24
CA ALA A 81 8.67 -5.18 -5.76
C ALA A 81 9.00 -4.26 -6.93
N ASP A 82 8.87 -2.95 -6.74
CA ASP A 82 9.24 -1.92 -7.71
C ASP A 82 10.75 -1.81 -7.96
N ARG A 83 11.56 -2.42 -7.08
CA ARG A 83 13.01 -2.58 -7.25
C ARG A 83 13.51 -3.86 -6.59
N ALA A 84 14.61 -4.38 -7.13
CA ALA A 84 15.27 -5.58 -6.63
C ALA A 84 16.42 -5.29 -5.65
N THR A 85 16.85 -4.04 -5.52
CA THR A 85 17.98 -3.65 -4.67
C THR A 85 17.69 -2.35 -3.92
N VAL A 86 18.07 -2.30 -2.64
CA VAL A 86 17.96 -1.12 -1.78
C VAL A 86 19.19 -0.97 -0.88
N PRO A 87 19.47 0.25 -0.36
CA PRO A 87 20.46 0.44 0.70
C PRO A 87 20.10 -0.32 1.97
N HIS A 88 21.11 -0.73 2.74
CA HIS A 88 20.91 -1.25 4.10
C HIS A 88 20.41 -0.17 5.09
N GLY A 89 19.82 -0.62 6.19
CA GLY A 89 19.20 0.22 7.22
C GLY A 89 17.67 0.09 7.24
N TYR A 90 16.99 1.14 7.73
CA TYR A 90 15.53 1.18 7.78
C TYR A 90 14.91 1.24 6.37
N VAL A 91 14.20 0.17 6.01
CA VAL A 91 13.45 0.05 4.76
C VAL A 91 11.98 -0.12 5.11
N THR A 92 11.13 0.71 4.51
CA THR A 92 9.67 0.56 4.59
C THR A 92 9.16 -0.17 3.36
N PHE A 93 8.37 -1.22 3.57
CA PHE A 93 7.65 -1.91 2.51
C PHE A 93 6.20 -1.45 2.50
N LEU A 94 5.77 -0.80 1.43
CA LEU A 94 4.38 -0.47 1.18
C LEU A 94 3.77 -1.53 0.26
N VAL A 95 2.90 -2.36 0.82
CA VAL A 95 2.29 -3.48 0.10
C VAL A 95 0.87 -3.09 -0.32
N THR A 96 0.58 -3.19 -1.60
CA THR A 96 -0.76 -2.95 -2.15
C THR A 96 -1.31 -4.24 -2.73
N ASN A 97 -2.49 -4.62 -2.26
CA ASN A 97 -3.23 -5.75 -2.78
C ASN A 97 -4.10 -5.31 -3.95
N ALA A 98 -3.67 -5.63 -5.17
CA ALA A 98 -4.45 -5.42 -6.40
C ALA A 98 -5.20 -6.68 -6.85
N GLY A 99 -5.19 -7.74 -6.04
CA GLY A 99 -5.96 -8.97 -6.22
C GLY A 99 -7.34 -8.92 -5.58
N ARG A 100 -8.07 -10.02 -5.77
CA ARG A 100 -9.35 -10.39 -5.14
C ARG A 100 -9.18 -11.26 -3.88
N TYR A 101 -8.02 -11.89 -3.67
CA TYR A 101 -7.73 -12.63 -2.45
C TYR A 101 -7.03 -11.75 -1.42
N THR A 102 -7.16 -12.08 -0.14
CA THR A 102 -6.37 -11.47 0.92
C THR A 102 -4.91 -11.87 0.78
N HIS A 103 -4.00 -10.91 0.90
CA HIS A 103 -2.56 -11.12 0.76
C HIS A 103 -1.78 -10.55 1.93
N GLU A 104 -0.55 -10.98 2.09
CA GLU A 104 0.41 -10.41 3.03
C GLU A 104 1.79 -10.33 2.37
N MET A 105 2.71 -9.67 3.06
CA MET A 105 4.13 -9.77 2.76
C MET A 105 4.89 -10.07 4.05
N VAL A 106 5.69 -11.13 4.06
CA VAL A 106 6.60 -11.51 5.12
C VAL A 106 8.03 -11.45 4.58
N ILE A 107 8.98 -10.97 5.39
CA ILE A 107 10.38 -10.79 5.00
C ILE A 107 11.22 -11.90 5.61
N LEU A 108 11.69 -12.83 4.77
CA LEU A 108 12.53 -13.94 5.20
C LEU A 108 13.97 -13.77 4.69
N PRO A 109 15.00 -13.96 5.53
CA PRO A 109 16.38 -14.08 5.06
C PRO A 109 16.51 -15.20 4.03
N LEU A 110 17.28 -14.96 2.96
CA LEU A 110 17.53 -15.92 1.89
C LEU A 110 19.01 -16.35 1.91
N PRO A 111 19.39 -17.34 2.74
CA PRO A 111 20.78 -17.64 3.05
C PRO A 111 21.51 -18.35 1.90
N GLY A 112 22.82 -18.10 1.82
CA GLY A 112 23.73 -18.83 0.94
C GLY A 112 23.27 -18.87 -0.52
N THR A 113 23.16 -20.08 -1.06
CA THR A 113 22.77 -20.35 -2.45
C THR A 113 21.27 -20.62 -2.63
N GLN A 114 20.46 -20.47 -1.58
CA GLN A 114 19.01 -20.67 -1.69
C GLN A 114 18.40 -19.72 -2.72
N LEU A 115 17.54 -20.25 -3.58
CA LEU A 115 16.81 -19.50 -4.59
C LEU A 115 15.44 -19.10 -4.04
N ALA A 116 14.96 -17.92 -4.40
CA ALA A 116 13.57 -17.56 -4.12
C ALA A 116 12.62 -18.53 -4.83
N GLY A 117 11.52 -18.88 -4.18
CA GLY A 117 10.53 -19.84 -4.68
C GLY A 117 10.83 -21.31 -4.41
N THR A 118 11.92 -21.62 -3.69
CA THR A 118 12.33 -23.03 -3.45
C THR A 118 12.19 -23.47 -1.99
N ARG A 119 11.48 -22.71 -1.15
CA ARG A 119 11.21 -23.15 0.23
C ARG A 119 10.24 -24.34 0.23
N PRO A 120 10.43 -25.33 1.12
CA PRO A 120 9.51 -26.45 1.24
C PRO A 120 8.16 -25.96 1.76
N VAL A 121 7.09 -26.40 1.11
CA VAL A 121 5.71 -26.13 1.52
C VAL A 121 5.21 -27.30 2.35
N GLY A 122 4.74 -27.01 3.57
CA GLY A 122 4.17 -27.97 4.50
C GLY A 122 2.79 -28.47 4.08
N GLY A 123 2.27 -29.45 4.83
CA GLY A 123 0.98 -30.08 4.54
C GLY A 123 -0.23 -29.15 4.69
N ASP A 124 -0.08 -28.02 5.38
CA ASP A 124 -1.10 -26.97 5.51
C ASP A 124 -1.04 -25.93 4.38
N GLY A 125 -0.13 -26.10 3.41
CA GLY A 125 0.06 -25.20 2.29
C GLY A 125 0.91 -23.97 2.59
N ARG A 126 1.61 -23.94 3.73
CA ARG A 126 2.48 -22.82 4.14
C ARG A 126 3.95 -23.21 4.14
N ILE A 127 4.84 -22.24 4.05
CA ILE A 127 6.27 -22.38 4.32
C ILE A 127 6.58 -22.06 5.79
N ASP A 128 7.73 -22.52 6.27
CA ASP A 128 8.27 -22.12 7.58
C ASP A 128 8.74 -20.65 7.56
N GLU A 129 8.25 -19.87 8.52
CA GLU A 129 8.56 -18.45 8.70
C GLU A 129 9.57 -18.18 9.82
N ALA A 130 10.16 -19.23 10.39
CA ALA A 130 11.20 -19.10 11.40
C ALA A 130 12.30 -18.13 10.93
N GLY A 131 12.56 -17.10 11.72
CA GLY A 131 13.53 -16.05 11.40
C GLY A 131 13.00 -14.92 10.51
N SER A 132 11.68 -14.80 10.32
CA SER A 132 11.06 -13.60 9.73
C SER A 132 11.50 -12.33 10.46
N LEU A 133 11.80 -11.30 9.67
CA LEU A 133 12.23 -10.00 10.19
C LEU A 133 11.09 -8.99 10.32
N GLY A 134 9.93 -9.29 9.72
CA GLY A 134 8.77 -8.42 9.75
C GLY A 134 7.75 -8.80 8.70
N GLU A 135 6.54 -8.28 8.88
CA GLU A 135 5.44 -8.50 7.95
C GLU A 135 4.57 -7.26 7.80
N ALA A 136 3.98 -7.12 6.62
CA ALA A 136 2.87 -6.23 6.33
C ALA A 136 1.63 -7.11 6.03
N SER A 137 0.79 -7.26 7.05
CA SER A 137 -0.44 -8.06 7.00
C SER A 137 -1.61 -7.32 7.67
N SER A 138 -1.43 -6.06 8.09
CA SER A 138 -2.51 -5.23 8.62
C SER A 138 -3.17 -4.38 7.52
N THR A 139 -4.48 -4.53 7.36
CA THR A 139 -5.24 -3.73 6.38
C THR A 139 -5.30 -2.27 6.82
N CYS A 140 -4.87 -1.37 5.93
CA CYS A 140 -4.79 0.08 6.15
C CYS A 140 -3.95 0.50 7.37
N ALA A 141 -2.98 -0.32 7.77
CA ALA A 141 -2.16 -0.05 8.94
C ALA A 141 -0.75 -0.66 8.80
N GLU A 142 0.11 -0.28 9.74
CA GLU A 142 1.46 -0.84 9.85
C GLU A 142 1.45 -2.21 10.53
N GLY A 143 2.35 -3.08 10.08
CA GLY A 143 2.75 -4.30 10.75
C GLY A 143 1.81 -5.49 10.56
N ALA A 144 1.79 -6.31 11.60
CA ALA A 144 1.07 -7.58 11.65
C ALA A 144 -0.46 -7.40 11.81
N GLY A 145 -1.22 -8.31 11.22
CA GLY A 145 -2.67 -8.27 11.14
C GLY A 145 -3.26 -9.61 10.69
N GLN A 146 -4.33 -9.56 9.90
CA GLN A 146 -5.06 -10.74 9.41
C GLN A 146 -5.01 -10.86 7.87
N GLY A 147 -4.06 -10.16 7.26
CA GLY A 147 -3.91 -9.94 5.85
C GLY A 147 -4.42 -8.57 5.37
N ILE A 148 -3.90 -8.16 4.22
CA ILE A 148 -4.29 -6.98 3.47
C ILE A 148 -5.46 -7.37 2.56
N LEU A 149 -6.62 -6.78 2.81
CA LEU A 149 -7.84 -7.01 2.03
C LEU A 149 -7.68 -6.58 0.56
N PRO A 150 -8.52 -7.10 -0.36
CA PRO A 150 -8.55 -6.68 -1.75
C PRO A 150 -8.63 -5.15 -1.88
N HIS A 151 -7.86 -4.62 -2.82
CA HIS A 151 -7.79 -3.18 -3.12
C HIS A 151 -7.38 -2.29 -1.93
N SER A 152 -6.77 -2.88 -0.90
CA SER A 152 -6.20 -2.18 0.26
C SER A 152 -4.68 -2.23 0.27
N SER A 153 -4.08 -1.47 1.18
CA SER A 153 -2.64 -1.48 1.44
C SER A 153 -2.32 -1.79 2.90
N GLY A 154 -1.12 -2.26 3.16
CA GLY A 154 -0.50 -2.35 4.49
C GLY A 154 0.98 -2.02 4.35
N TRP A 155 1.66 -1.72 5.45
CA TRP A 155 3.09 -1.41 5.39
C TRP A 155 3.86 -1.92 6.60
N VAL A 156 5.17 -2.00 6.50
CA VAL A 156 6.06 -2.32 7.63
C VAL A 156 7.40 -1.67 7.43
N THR A 157 7.98 -1.12 8.50
CA THR A 157 9.36 -0.60 8.50
C THR A 157 10.27 -1.52 9.28
N VAL A 158 11.37 -1.94 8.65
CA VAL A 158 12.31 -2.92 9.23
C VAL A 158 13.74 -2.45 9.00
N ASP A 159 14.61 -2.61 10.00
CA ASP A 159 16.05 -2.42 9.85
C ASP A 159 16.66 -3.66 9.20
N LEU A 160 17.12 -3.53 7.95
CA LEU A 160 17.66 -4.63 7.18
C LEU A 160 19.18 -4.50 7.04
N PRO A 161 19.98 -5.47 7.56
CA PRO A 161 21.40 -5.52 7.27
C PRO A 161 21.63 -5.89 5.78
N PRO A 162 22.85 -5.66 5.25
CA PRO A 162 23.22 -6.13 3.92
C PRO A 162 22.98 -7.64 3.79
N GLY A 163 22.37 -8.06 2.68
CA GLY A 163 21.99 -9.45 2.48
C GLY A 163 20.99 -9.69 1.37
N ARG A 164 20.53 -10.94 1.28
CA ARG A 164 19.46 -11.37 0.36
C ARG A 164 18.24 -11.74 1.18
N TYR A 165 17.09 -11.30 0.71
CA TYR A 165 15.80 -11.56 1.33
C TYR A 165 14.82 -12.08 0.29
N GLU A 166 13.86 -12.85 0.78
CA GLU A 166 12.69 -13.28 0.03
C GLU A 166 11.46 -12.64 0.68
N LEU A 167 10.76 -11.84 -0.10
CA LEU A 167 9.45 -11.30 0.26
C LEU A 167 8.41 -12.32 -0.17
N VAL A 168 7.56 -12.78 0.74
CA VAL A 168 6.61 -13.88 0.50
C VAL A 168 5.21 -13.54 0.97
N CYS A 169 4.19 -14.16 0.38
CA CYS A 169 2.87 -14.27 0.98
C CYS A 169 2.67 -15.72 1.40
N ASN A 170 2.38 -15.97 2.68
CA ASN A 170 2.33 -17.30 3.25
C ASN A 170 0.92 -17.75 3.65
N PHE A 171 -0.11 -17.04 3.18
CA PHE A 171 -1.45 -17.62 3.08
C PHE A 171 -1.39 -18.99 2.38
N ALA A 172 -2.18 -19.96 2.88
CA ALA A 172 -2.13 -21.34 2.44
C ALA A 172 -2.26 -21.46 0.91
N GLY A 173 -1.23 -22.01 0.26
CA GLY A 173 -1.15 -22.21 -1.19
C GLY A 173 -0.62 -21.01 -1.99
N HIS A 174 -0.51 -19.81 -1.40
CA HIS A 174 -0.10 -18.59 -2.12
C HIS A 174 1.37 -18.63 -2.54
N TYR A 175 2.27 -19.07 -1.66
CA TYR A 175 3.69 -19.24 -1.98
C TYR A 175 3.88 -20.24 -3.14
N ALA A 176 3.23 -21.40 -3.05
CA ALA A 176 3.26 -22.42 -4.10
C ALA A 176 2.68 -21.92 -5.44
N ALA A 177 1.74 -20.97 -5.39
CA ALA A 177 1.16 -20.32 -6.56
C ALA A 177 2.04 -19.21 -7.16
N GLY A 178 3.19 -18.90 -6.56
CA GLY A 178 4.17 -17.93 -7.08
C GLY A 178 4.28 -16.61 -6.31
N MET A 179 3.69 -16.50 -5.10
CA MET A 179 3.75 -15.27 -4.31
C MET A 179 5.06 -15.10 -3.53
N TYR A 180 6.14 -14.90 -4.28
CA TYR A 180 7.43 -14.51 -3.75
C TYR A 180 8.15 -13.54 -4.69
N THR A 181 9.07 -12.75 -4.15
CA THR A 181 10.07 -12.01 -4.92
C THR A 181 11.35 -11.87 -4.10
N GLN A 182 12.50 -11.79 -4.76
CA GLN A 182 13.77 -11.55 -4.09
C GLN A 182 14.02 -10.04 -3.94
N LEU A 183 14.63 -9.66 -2.82
CA LEU A 183 15.22 -8.35 -2.59
C LEU A 183 16.68 -8.50 -2.17
N THR A 184 17.55 -7.65 -2.70
CA THR A 184 18.94 -7.50 -2.26
C THR A 184 19.10 -6.21 -1.49
N VAL A 185 19.82 -6.26 -0.38
CA VAL A 185 20.14 -5.10 0.45
C VAL A 185 21.66 -4.95 0.47
N SER A 186 22.17 -3.76 0.17
CA SER A 186 23.61 -3.47 0.05
C SER A 186 23.98 -2.16 0.71
#